data_AF-A0A7C9I191-F1
#
_entry.id   AF-A0A7C9I191-F1
#
_cell.length_a   1.000
_cell.length_b   1.000
_cell.length_c   1.000
_cell.angle_alpha   90.00
_cell.angle_beta   90.00
_cell.angle_gamma   90.00
#
_symmetry.space_group_name_H-M   'P 1'
#
loop_
_entity.id
_entity.type
_entity.pdbx_description
1 polymer ?
#
loop_
_entity_poly.entity_id
_entity_poly.type
_entity_poly.pdbx_seq_one_letter_code
_entity_poly.pdbx_strand_id
1 'polypeptide(L)'
;MNWPQPTDFVQGVPIPPPTAWTRPGLVMTFNLECPGCMSRGIPFLKRLHAEFGETAHLLAVHTSLGHRLLPREDVEPTLVKFARDYARVPFPVALDLQGDFARAWRTEGTPHWLAFAPGGELLRSVYGSQENAQTRLQYLLEEWAERSDEESG
;
A
#
# COMPACT_ATOMS: atom_id res chain seq x y z
N MET A 1 -0.01 -16.57 7.93
CA MET A 1 -0.59 -15.67 6.93
C MET A 1 0.44 -14.60 6.62
N ASN A 2 0.78 -14.38 5.34
CA ASN A 2 1.89 -13.49 4.94
C ASN A 2 1.41 -12.02 4.87
N TRP A 3 1.07 -11.48 6.04
CA TRP A 3 0.60 -10.11 6.25
C TRP A 3 1.43 -9.46 7.37
N PRO A 4 1.70 -8.13 7.33
CA PRO A 4 2.45 -7.47 8.39
C PRO A 4 1.80 -7.66 9.76
N GLN A 5 2.61 -7.95 10.78
CA GLN A 5 2.14 -8.01 12.16
C GLN A 5 1.83 -6.60 12.67
N PRO A 6 1.01 -6.43 13.71
CA PRO A 6 0.73 -5.11 14.29
C PRO A 6 1.99 -4.32 14.65
N THR A 7 3.07 -4.98 15.08
CA THR A 7 4.38 -4.40 15.41
C THR A 7 5.21 -3.98 14.19
N ASP A 8 4.79 -4.35 12.98
CA ASP A 8 5.42 -3.94 11.73
C ASP A 8 4.86 -2.61 11.23
N PHE A 9 3.73 -2.14 11.75
CA PHE A 9 3.17 -0.84 11.41
C PHE A 9 3.90 0.28 12.15
N VAL A 10 4.59 1.12 11.40
CA VAL A 10 5.42 2.23 11.92
C VAL A 10 4.69 3.57 11.88
N GLN A 11 3.55 3.63 11.19
CA GLN A 11 2.68 4.80 11.09
C GLN A 11 1.24 4.35 10.88
N GLY A 12 0.29 5.07 11.47
CA GLY A 12 -1.15 4.82 11.35
C GLY A 12 -1.62 3.58 12.12
N VAL A 13 -2.93 3.29 12.03
CA VAL A 13 -3.56 2.16 12.71
C VAL A 13 -3.30 0.87 11.91
N PRO A 14 -2.84 -0.23 12.55
CA PRO A 14 -2.68 -1.52 11.88
C PRO A 14 -3.98 -1.98 11.19
N ILE A 15 -3.86 -2.39 9.93
CA ILE A 15 -4.98 -2.93 9.15
C ILE A 15 -4.88 -4.47 9.17
N PRO A 16 -5.99 -5.19 9.44
CA PRO A 16 -5.98 -6.65 9.39
C PRO A 16 -5.73 -7.16 7.96
N PRO A 17 -5.47 -8.47 7.77
CA PRO A 17 -5.32 -9.05 6.44
C PRO A 17 -6.58 -8.86 5.56
N PRO A 18 -6.44 -8.87 4.21
CA PRO A 18 -7.55 -8.62 3.29
C PRO A 18 -8.76 -9.54 3.46
N THR A 19 -8.56 -10.77 3.96
CA THR A 19 -9.64 -11.71 4.24
C THR A 19 -10.63 -11.23 5.31
N ALA A 20 -10.27 -10.21 6.09
CA ALA A 20 -11.13 -9.59 7.10
C ALA A 20 -11.72 -8.25 6.64
N TRP A 21 -11.47 -7.82 5.40
CA TRP A 21 -11.96 -6.53 4.91
C TRP A 21 -13.41 -6.64 4.43
N THR A 22 -14.23 -5.67 4.81
CA THR A 22 -15.62 -5.53 4.35
C THR A 22 -15.75 -4.53 3.19
N ARG A 23 -14.63 -3.90 2.79
CA ARG A 23 -14.53 -2.91 1.72
C ARG A 23 -13.27 -3.21 0.90
N PRO A 24 -13.14 -2.73 -0.36
CA PRO A 24 -11.96 -2.99 -1.16
C PRO A 24 -10.70 -2.38 -0.53
N GLY A 25 -9.53 -2.72 -1.06
CA GLY A 25 -8.33 -2.01 -0.66
C GLY A 25 -7.17 -2.13 -1.64
N LEU A 26 -6.24 -1.19 -1.50
CA LEU A 26 -5.04 -1.06 -2.31
C LEU A 26 -3.82 -1.04 -1.41
N VAL A 27 -2.88 -1.94 -1.68
CA VAL A 27 -1.60 -2.02 -1.00
C VAL A 27 -0.49 -1.67 -1.98
N MET A 28 0.37 -0.72 -1.62
CA MET A 28 1.58 -0.40 -2.39
C MET A 28 2.82 -0.91 -1.66
N THR A 29 3.61 -1.78 -2.28
CA THR A 29 5.00 -1.99 -1.83
C THR A 29 5.89 -0.87 -2.36
N PHE A 30 6.76 -0.35 -1.50
CA PHE A 30 7.68 0.73 -1.86
C PHE A 30 9.01 0.61 -1.12
N ASN A 31 9.98 1.42 -1.54
CA ASN A 31 11.23 1.61 -0.81
C ASN A 31 11.61 3.09 -0.84
N LEU A 32 12.27 3.60 0.20
CA LEU A 32 12.72 4.99 0.27
C LEU A 32 13.78 5.35 -0.80
N GLU A 33 14.57 4.37 -1.25
CA GLU A 33 15.61 4.53 -2.27
C GLU A 33 15.05 4.43 -3.71
N CYS A 34 13.76 4.15 -3.87
CA CYS A 34 13.10 3.98 -5.16
C CYS A 34 12.55 5.32 -5.70
N PRO A 35 13.12 5.92 -6.77
CA PRO A 35 12.68 7.24 -7.25
C PRO A 35 11.22 7.24 -7.73
N GLY A 36 10.77 6.16 -8.38
CA GLY A 36 9.39 6.03 -8.85
C GLY A 36 8.36 5.93 -7.71
N CYS A 37 8.79 5.43 -6.55
CA CYS A 37 7.98 5.37 -5.35
C CYS A 37 7.79 6.76 -4.75
N MET A 38 8.88 7.51 -4.61
CA MET A 38 8.87 8.81 -3.94
C MET A 38 8.26 9.91 -4.81
N SER A 39 8.58 9.92 -6.10
CA SER A 39 8.12 10.98 -7.03
C SER A 39 6.69 10.78 -7.55
N ARG A 40 6.21 9.53 -7.62
CA ARG A 40 4.91 9.21 -8.23
C ARG A 40 4.03 8.33 -7.35
N GLY A 41 4.58 7.24 -6.78
CA GLY A 41 3.81 6.26 -6.01
C GLY A 41 3.14 6.85 -4.76
N ILE A 42 3.92 7.39 -3.83
CA ILE A 42 3.41 8.00 -2.58
C ILE A 42 2.47 9.18 -2.88
N PRO A 43 2.80 10.14 -3.77
CA PRO A 43 1.86 11.19 -4.16
C PRO A 43 0.54 10.66 -4.73
N PHE A 44 0.58 9.60 -5.55
CA PHE A 44 -0.63 8.99 -6.11
C PHE A 44 -1.48 8.31 -5.03
N LEU A 45 -0.88 7.50 -4.14
CA LEU A 45 -1.60 6.87 -3.04
C LEU A 45 -2.22 7.90 -2.08
N LYS A 46 -1.56 9.05 -1.88
CA LYS A 46 -2.14 10.17 -1.11
C LYS A 46 -3.37 10.77 -1.79
N ARG A 47 -3.37 10.91 -3.12
CA ARG A 47 -4.56 11.38 -3.86
C ARG A 47 -5.70 10.36 -3.73
N LEU A 48 -5.42 9.08 -3.96
CA LEU A 48 -6.41 8.02 -3.77
C LEU A 48 -6.96 7.99 -2.34
N HIS A 49 -6.14 8.28 -1.33
CA HIS A 49 -6.62 8.36 0.05
C HIS A 49 -7.51 9.56 0.32
N ALA A 50 -7.22 10.72 -0.28
CA ALA A 50 -8.10 11.88 -0.15
C ALA A 50 -9.49 11.60 -0.76
N GLU A 51 -9.57 10.75 -1.78
CA GLU A 51 -10.79 10.45 -2.51
C GLU A 51 -11.54 9.22 -1.97
N PHE A 52 -10.84 8.13 -1.70
CA PHE A 52 -11.40 6.82 -1.35
C PHE A 52 -11.06 6.36 0.07
N GLY A 53 -10.41 7.17 0.92
CA GLY A 53 -9.94 6.74 2.25
C GLY A 53 -11.05 6.21 3.17
N GLU A 54 -12.27 6.74 3.00
CA GLU A 54 -13.46 6.31 3.75
C GLU A 54 -14.05 5.00 3.19
N THR A 55 -13.95 4.76 1.89
CA THR A 55 -14.57 3.61 1.19
C THR A 55 -13.60 2.48 0.85
N ALA A 56 -12.29 2.68 0.98
CA ALA A 56 -11.26 1.69 0.68
C ALA A 56 -10.11 1.68 1.71
N HIS A 57 -9.57 0.49 1.98
CA HIS A 57 -8.33 0.37 2.76
C HIS A 57 -7.13 0.74 1.89
N LEU A 58 -6.31 1.69 2.33
CA LEU A 58 -5.09 2.08 1.64
C LEU A 58 -3.88 1.88 2.56
N LEU A 59 -2.89 1.15 2.07
CA LEU A 59 -1.71 0.74 2.85
C LEU A 59 -0.45 0.89 2.02
N ALA A 60 0.62 1.39 2.64
CA ALA A 60 1.96 1.29 2.09
C ALA A 60 2.81 0.28 2.88
N VAL A 61 3.55 -0.57 2.19
CA VAL A 61 4.47 -1.55 2.79
C VAL A 61 5.88 -1.25 2.30
N HIS A 62 6.74 -0.76 3.19
CA HIS A 62 8.14 -0.53 2.88
C HIS A 62 8.89 -1.87 2.86
N THR A 63 9.40 -2.29 1.70
CA THR A 63 10.07 -3.59 1.54
C THR A 63 11.54 -3.44 1.17
N SER A 64 12.38 -4.33 1.71
CA SER A 64 13.78 -4.47 1.29
C SER A 64 13.97 -5.39 0.09
N LEU A 65 12.91 -6.00 -0.46
CA LEU A 65 13.03 -6.86 -1.64
C LEU A 65 13.56 -6.06 -2.84
N GLY A 66 14.70 -6.48 -3.40
CA GLY A 66 15.37 -5.80 -4.51
C GLY A 66 16.19 -4.57 -4.09
N HIS A 67 16.33 -4.33 -2.78
CA HIS A 67 17.09 -3.21 -2.21
C HIS A 67 18.09 -3.70 -1.17
N ARG A 68 18.89 -2.78 -0.61
CA ARG A 68 19.83 -3.11 0.47
C ARG A 68 19.07 -3.64 1.69
N LEU A 69 19.46 -4.81 2.18
CA LEU A 69 18.98 -5.33 3.46
C LEU A 69 19.69 -4.60 4.60
N LEU A 70 18.91 -4.00 5.47
CA LEU A 70 19.37 -3.26 6.65
C LEU A 70 18.62 -3.78 7.87
N PRO A 71 19.22 -3.70 9.08
CA PRO A 71 18.52 -4.06 10.30
C PRO A 71 17.45 -3.01 10.63
N ARG A 72 16.48 -3.36 11.48
CA ARG A 72 15.29 -2.53 11.75
C ARG A 72 15.67 -1.15 12.28
N GLU A 73 16.65 -1.09 13.18
CA GLU A 73 17.16 0.13 13.80
C GLU A 73 17.71 1.16 12.80
N ASP A 74 18.15 0.73 11.63
CA ASP A 74 18.67 1.61 10.57
C ASP A 74 17.56 2.11 9.62
N VAL A 75 16.48 1.33 9.47
CA VAL A 75 15.40 1.61 8.51
C VAL A 75 14.23 2.35 9.18
N GLU A 76 13.77 1.85 10.32
CA GLU A 76 12.53 2.29 10.96
C GLU A 76 12.54 3.78 11.32
N PRO A 77 13.59 4.36 11.94
CA PRO A 77 13.60 5.78 12.26
C PRO A 77 13.49 6.68 11.03
N THR A 78 14.18 6.29 9.94
CA THR A 78 14.13 7.01 8.65
C THR A 78 12.76 6.92 8.03
N LEU A 79 12.15 5.73 8.06
CA LEU A 79 10.80 5.49 7.53
C LEU A 79 9.73 6.26 8.32
N VAL A 80 9.80 6.27 9.66
CA VAL A 80 8.91 7.04 10.52
C VAL A 80 9.04 8.53 10.23
N LYS A 81 10.26 9.06 10.18
CA LYS A 81 10.51 10.48 9.87
C LYS A 81 9.97 10.85 8.49
N PHE A 82 10.19 9.99 7.50
CA PHE A 82 9.62 10.19 6.17
C PHE A 82 8.09 10.22 6.21
N ALA A 83 7.46 9.20 6.80
CA ALA A 83 6.02 9.03 6.84
C ALA A 83 5.33 10.18 7.60
N ARG A 84 5.84 10.53 8.79
CA ARG A 84 5.22 11.51 9.68
C ARG A 84 5.55 12.94 9.29
N ASP A 85 6.81 13.26 9.01
CA ASP A 85 7.27 14.66 8.96
C ASP A 85 7.41 15.16 7.53
N TYR A 86 8.01 14.34 6.64
CA TYR A 86 8.33 14.75 5.27
C TYR A 86 7.15 14.56 4.31
N ALA A 87 6.71 13.32 4.11
CA ALA A 87 5.60 13.01 3.21
C ALA A 87 4.24 13.25 3.86
N ARG A 88 4.15 13.24 5.20
CA ARG A 88 2.90 13.37 5.96
C ARG A 88 1.82 12.45 5.39
N VAL A 89 2.12 11.15 5.39
CA VAL A 89 1.24 10.12 4.82
C VAL A 89 -0.01 9.97 5.72
N PRO A 90 -1.22 10.04 5.16
CA PRO A 90 -2.47 9.97 5.92
C PRO A 90 -2.96 8.52 6.16
N PHE A 91 -2.26 7.54 5.60
CA PHE A 91 -2.58 6.11 5.67
C PHE A 91 -1.53 5.32 6.45
N PRO A 92 -1.84 4.09 6.89
CA PRO A 92 -0.89 3.24 7.56
C PRO A 92 0.32 2.86 6.71
N VAL A 93 1.48 2.71 7.36
CA VAL A 93 2.72 2.26 6.74
C VAL A 93 3.27 1.09 7.54
N ALA A 94 3.51 -0.02 6.88
CA ALA A 94 4.14 -1.21 7.47
C ALA A 94 5.57 -1.43 6.95
N LEU A 95 6.36 -2.17 7.71
CA LEU A 95 7.74 -2.51 7.41
C LEU A 95 7.86 -4.01 7.07
N ASP A 96 8.20 -4.30 5.83
CA ASP A 96 8.59 -5.63 5.34
C ASP A 96 10.13 -5.72 5.28
N LEU A 97 10.74 -5.88 6.45
CA LEU A 97 12.19 -5.77 6.64
C LEU A 97 12.99 -6.78 5.80
N GLN A 98 12.50 -8.01 5.69
CA GLN A 98 13.21 -9.09 4.99
C GLN A 98 12.73 -9.28 3.54
N GLY A 99 11.64 -8.63 3.14
CA GLY A 99 11.02 -8.86 1.83
C GLY A 99 10.07 -10.06 1.81
N ASP A 100 9.63 -10.57 2.97
CA ASP A 100 8.78 -11.76 3.07
C ASP A 100 7.36 -11.48 2.57
N PHE A 101 6.82 -10.30 2.89
CA PHE A 101 5.53 -9.86 2.33
C PHE A 101 5.63 -9.77 0.80
N ALA A 102 6.63 -9.05 0.31
CA ALA A 102 6.83 -8.85 -1.12
C ALA A 102 7.01 -10.17 -1.89
N ARG A 103 7.79 -11.12 -1.34
CA ARG A 103 7.95 -12.48 -1.92
C ARG A 103 6.66 -13.28 -1.91
N ALA A 104 5.92 -13.26 -0.81
CA ALA A 104 4.66 -13.99 -0.69
C ALA A 104 3.62 -13.55 -1.73
N TRP A 105 3.58 -12.25 -2.02
CA TRP A 105 2.68 -11.66 -3.01
C TRP A 105 3.27 -11.59 -4.41
N ARG A 106 4.46 -12.18 -4.62
CA ARG A 106 5.16 -12.25 -5.92
C ARG A 106 5.32 -10.88 -6.60
N THR A 107 5.65 -9.86 -5.82
CA THR A 107 5.90 -8.52 -6.37
C THR A 107 7.17 -8.51 -7.21
N GLU A 108 7.17 -7.78 -8.31
CA GLU A 108 8.29 -7.75 -9.27
C GLU A 108 9.36 -6.70 -8.91
N GLY A 109 9.05 -5.79 -7.99
CA GLY A 109 9.93 -4.72 -7.54
C GLY A 109 9.16 -3.66 -6.78
N THR A 110 9.65 -2.42 -6.80
CA THR A 110 8.96 -1.26 -6.21
C THR A 110 8.91 -0.07 -7.18
N PRO A 111 7.81 0.68 -7.26
CA PRO A 111 6.55 0.43 -6.56
C PRO A 111 5.80 -0.73 -7.19
N HIS A 112 5.06 -1.49 -6.38
CA HIS A 112 4.14 -2.54 -6.86
C HIS A 112 2.81 -2.39 -6.13
N TRP A 113 1.70 -2.63 -6.82
CA TRP A 113 0.35 -2.44 -6.31
C TRP A 113 -0.41 -3.75 -6.28
N LEU A 114 -1.12 -3.99 -5.18
CA LEU A 114 -2.02 -5.12 -4.98
C LEU A 114 -3.40 -4.56 -4.67
N ALA A 115 -4.37 -4.84 -5.53
CA ALA A 115 -5.76 -4.42 -5.32
C ALA A 115 -6.59 -5.63 -4.89
N PHE A 116 -7.37 -5.46 -3.83
CA PHE A 116 -8.18 -6.51 -3.22
C PHE A 116 -9.66 -6.13 -3.20
N ALA A 117 -10.52 -7.11 -3.45
CA ALA A 117 -11.94 -7.02 -3.17
C ALA A 117 -12.21 -7.11 -1.65
N PRO A 118 -13.41 -6.72 -1.19
CA PRO A 118 -13.92 -7.17 0.10
C PRO A 118 -13.80 -8.70 0.23
N GLY A 119 -13.40 -9.20 1.40
CA GLY A 119 -13.15 -10.63 1.63
C GLY A 119 -11.79 -11.15 1.11
N GLY A 120 -10.98 -10.30 0.48
CA GLY A 120 -9.55 -10.55 0.26
C GLY A 120 -9.17 -11.22 -1.05
N GLU A 121 -10.08 -11.30 -2.03
CA GLU A 121 -9.72 -11.71 -3.39
C GLU A 121 -8.75 -10.69 -4.01
N LEU A 122 -7.61 -11.17 -4.52
CA LEU A 122 -6.65 -10.33 -5.24
C LEU A 122 -7.16 -10.06 -6.66
N LEU A 123 -7.63 -8.83 -6.90
CA LEU A 123 -8.18 -8.40 -8.18
C LEU A 123 -7.09 -8.03 -9.18
N ARG A 124 -6.04 -7.34 -8.74
CA ARG A 124 -4.94 -6.86 -9.60
C ARG A 124 -3.60 -6.89 -8.87
N SER A 125 -2.56 -7.18 -9.65
CA SER A 125 -1.15 -7.07 -9.25
C SER A 125 -0.43 -6.28 -10.34
N VAL A 126 0.06 -5.08 -10.02
CA VAL A 126 0.56 -4.13 -11.02
C VAL A 126 1.92 -3.58 -10.60
N TYR A 127 2.95 -3.83 -11.40
CA TYR A 127 4.28 -3.27 -11.20
C TYR A 127 4.41 -1.86 -11.81
N GLY A 128 5.10 -0.96 -11.10
CA GLY A 128 5.45 0.38 -11.54
C GLY A 128 4.45 1.48 -11.16
N SER A 129 4.79 2.73 -11.49
CA SER A 129 3.98 3.92 -11.20
C SER A 129 3.75 4.81 -12.42
N GLN A 130 3.72 4.20 -13.61
CA GLN A 130 3.41 4.89 -14.87
C GLN A 130 1.90 5.19 -14.96
N GLU A 131 1.54 6.20 -15.75
CA GLU A 131 0.16 6.72 -15.87
C GLU A 131 -0.88 5.62 -16.11
N ASN A 132 -0.65 4.73 -17.09
CA ASN A 132 -1.55 3.61 -17.37
C ASN A 132 -1.78 2.67 -16.17
N ALA A 133 -0.77 2.49 -15.30
CA ALA A 133 -0.94 1.68 -14.08
C ALA A 133 -1.80 2.42 -13.07
N GLN A 134 -1.59 3.72 -12.89
CA GLN A 134 -2.35 4.56 -11.96
C GLN A 134 -3.83 4.65 -12.37
N THR A 135 -4.09 4.95 -13.65
CA THR A 135 -5.44 5.05 -14.21
C THR A 135 -6.26 3.77 -13.97
N ARG A 136 -5.66 2.60 -14.18
CA ARG A 136 -6.34 1.31 -13.93
C ARG A 136 -6.70 1.08 -12.47
N LEU A 137 -5.86 1.53 -11.54
CA LEU A 137 -6.11 1.39 -10.11
C LEU A 137 -7.19 2.36 -9.64
N GLN A 138 -7.20 3.58 -10.19
CA GLN A 138 -8.22 4.56 -9.92
C GLN A 138 -9.60 4.08 -10.40
N TYR A 139 -9.73 3.64 -11.66
CA TYR A 139 -11.00 3.09 -12.16
C TYR A 139 -11.51 1.91 -11.35
N LEU A 140 -10.60 1.05 -10.86
CA LEU A 140 -11.00 -0.05 -9.98
C LEU A 140 -11.63 0.48 -8.69
N LEU A 141 -11.06 1.50 -8.06
CA LEU A 141 -11.62 2.07 -6.83
C LEU A 141 -12.94 2.83 -7.09
N GLU A 142 -13.04 3.55 -8.21
CA GLU A 142 -14.28 4.22 -8.65
C GLU A 142 -15.43 3.20 -8.82
N GLU A 143 -15.18 2.09 -9.53
CA GLU A 143 -16.17 1.02 -9.73
C GLU A 143 -16.68 0.44 -8.39
N TRP A 144 -15.80 0.26 -7.41
CA TRP A 144 -16.23 -0.24 -6.10
C TRP A 144 -16.93 0.81 -5.24
N ALA A 145 -16.59 2.10 -5.39
CA ALA A 145 -17.28 3.17 -4.72
C ALA A 145 -18.73 3.29 -5.22
N GLU A 146 -18.93 3.27 -6.55
CA GLU A 146 -20.25 3.32 -7.18
C GLU A 146 -21.15 2.16 -6.73
N ARG A 147 -20.62 0.93 -6.66
CA ARG A 147 -21.35 -0.25 -6.18
C ARG A 147 -21.81 -0.11 -4.72
N SER A 148 -20.99 0.51 -3.88
CA SER A 148 -21.30 0.71 -2.46
C SER A 148 -22.45 1.71 -2.28
N ASP A 149 -22.54 2.71 -3.15
CA ASP A 149 -23.60 3.71 -3.15
C ASP A 149 -24.94 3.11 -3.61
N GLU A 150 -24.93 2.23 -4.63
CA GLU A 150 -26.11 1.53 -5.12
C GLU A 150 -26.70 0.54 -4.10
N GLU A 151 -25.86 -0.13 -3.30
CA GLU A 151 -26.29 -1.06 -2.26
C GLU A 151 -26.82 -0.35 -0.99
N SER A 152 -26.56 0.95 -0.85
CA SER A 152 -26.96 1.77 0.30
C SER A 152 -28.24 2.60 0.07
N GLY A 153 -28.78 2.61 -1.15
CA GLY A 153 -30.00 3.33 -1.54
C GLY A 153 -31.24 2.43 -1.60
#